data_AF-A0A5C6DMR3-F1
#
_entry.id   AF-A0A5C6DMR3-F1
#
_cell.length_a   1.000
_cell.length_b   1.000
_cell.length_c   1.000
_cell.angle_alpha   90.00
_cell.angle_beta   90.00
_cell.angle_gamma   90.00
#
_symmetry.space_group_name_H-M   'P 1'
#
loop_
_entity.id
_entity.type
_entity.pdbx_description
1 polymer ?
#
loop_
_entity_poly.entity_id
_entity_poly.type
_entity_poly.pdbx_seq_one_letter_code
_entity_poly.pdbx_strand_id
1 'polypeptide(L)'
;MLKYLEQLEQCLKQKSGIAAEDALSDAREHLERDYRELLQCKPDCSDDDAYRHFASTYGEPDSVAQQYEDLSKPLLLKLPGYAPGWRICCTRCGRSAPAAKAGITRIGARSHRKYVVGWCRDCRWLRWLRIEHDLDRTNLTKELGVRKSPAELRSKKHRPWTFLAALLLSIFLLVFAANVGSRILIGLGFSDPPADGTFGEMPPGWKVDSHIVFSTERAKAIGEKFGGDIIGVTNTVIRDGTRKLQINEIQCRTANDATVIQNALAKLHSNPRDCVLRDTTVFEFVCRTPESGRFAAEARYRLPIQPEKVRYRVQFDAAPLAAVEPMAWNRFFNLFLTWEASENKAAIESQIDDLSKQFEFSNKLTLKRTGLGSTETQWSFAPQAISTTEAITEEAISYEFATMPTRAGVRYVHVLADVTCERLAVTKTDRIHDGSLLAANPFWPVDDLRIQKLAQQITAGASGEQAKVDAIMAWFANSQNIRFDGKTGSRFGTLAVLEQKFGHCWDYSDLFVSLCRASGIRSRQVVGWLYGSSGHAWAEVVIDNAWRQMDPTTGTLCGSDYIPLVISEDGTIPFVYVSAVKIEVLP
;
A
#
# COMPACT_ATOMS: atom_id res chain seq x y z
N MET A 1 4.71 -18.17 -38.72
CA MET A 1 5.25 -18.46 -37.35
C MET A 1 5.59 -19.94 -37.17
N LEU A 2 4.65 -20.84 -37.46
CA LEU A 2 4.84 -22.29 -37.36
C LEU A 2 6.07 -22.78 -38.14
N LYS A 3 6.26 -22.26 -39.37
CA LYS A 3 7.42 -22.55 -40.22
C LYS A 3 8.78 -22.30 -39.55
N TYR A 4 8.90 -21.27 -38.72
CA TYR A 4 10.15 -20.94 -38.02
C TYR A 4 10.37 -21.87 -36.81
N LEU A 5 9.31 -22.19 -36.06
CA LEU A 5 9.36 -23.14 -34.94
C LEU A 5 9.69 -24.56 -35.40
N GLU A 6 9.13 -25.02 -36.53
CA GLU A 6 9.41 -26.34 -37.10
C GLU A 6 10.88 -26.49 -37.50
N GLN A 7 11.48 -25.46 -38.10
CA GLN A 7 12.89 -25.48 -38.46
C GLN A 7 13.79 -25.40 -37.23
N LEU A 8 13.42 -24.58 -36.24
CA LEU A 8 14.14 -24.50 -34.97
C LEU A 8 14.12 -25.84 -34.23
N GLU A 9 12.99 -26.56 -34.26
CA GLU A 9 12.87 -27.89 -33.67
C GLU A 9 13.83 -28.90 -34.31
N GLN A 10 13.94 -28.88 -35.64
CA GLN A 10 14.88 -29.74 -36.36
C GLN A 10 16.33 -29.42 -36.00
N CYS A 11 16.70 -28.13 -35.92
CA CYS A 11 18.03 -27.71 -35.52
C CYS A 11 18.35 -28.12 -34.08
N LEU A 12 17.42 -27.92 -33.14
CA LEU A 12 17.61 -28.25 -31.73
C LEU A 12 17.77 -29.75 -31.48
N LYS A 13 17.03 -30.59 -32.20
CA LYS A 13 17.17 -32.07 -32.13
C LYS A 13 18.55 -32.57 -32.57
N GLN A 14 19.30 -31.76 -33.33
CA GLN A 14 20.65 -32.09 -33.80
C GLN A 14 21.76 -31.58 -32.87
N LYS A 15 21.45 -30.70 -31.90
CA LYS A 15 22.45 -30.18 -30.95
C LYS A 15 22.56 -31.10 -29.74
N SER A 16 23.80 -31.49 -29.41
CA SER A 16 24.05 -32.37 -28.27
C SER A 16 23.90 -31.63 -26.95
N GLY A 17 23.14 -32.21 -26.02
CA GLY A 17 23.01 -31.66 -24.66
C GLY A 17 21.92 -30.61 -24.50
N ILE A 18 21.01 -30.49 -25.49
CA ILE A 18 19.86 -29.58 -25.44
C ILE A 18 18.56 -30.40 -25.45
N ALA A 19 17.62 -30.08 -24.56
CA ALA A 19 16.26 -30.63 -24.60
C ALA A 19 15.41 -29.78 -25.56
N ALA A 20 15.15 -30.30 -26.75
CA ALA A 20 14.52 -29.55 -27.84
C ALA A 20 13.11 -29.04 -27.49
N GLU A 21 12.31 -29.85 -26.78
CA GLU A 21 10.93 -29.49 -26.40
C GLU A 21 10.88 -28.24 -25.51
N ASP A 22 11.80 -28.13 -24.55
CA ASP A 22 11.88 -27.00 -23.62
C ASP A 22 12.31 -25.72 -24.33
N ALA A 23 13.34 -25.82 -25.19
CA ALA A 23 13.82 -24.69 -25.99
C ALA A 23 12.76 -24.20 -27.00
N LEU A 24 11.90 -25.09 -27.49
CA LEU A 24 10.77 -24.72 -28.35
C LEU A 24 9.64 -24.04 -27.61
N SER A 25 9.32 -24.50 -26.39
CA SER A 25 8.30 -23.86 -25.56
C SER A 25 8.69 -22.42 -25.23
N ASP A 26 9.96 -22.17 -24.89
CA ASP A 26 10.49 -20.83 -24.59
C ASP A 26 10.46 -19.92 -25.84
N ALA A 27 10.93 -20.43 -26.98
CA ALA A 27 10.88 -19.70 -28.25
C ALA A 27 9.44 -19.35 -28.64
N ARG A 28 8.48 -20.25 -28.44
CA ARG A 28 7.07 -20.06 -28.81
C ARG A 28 6.42 -18.91 -28.06
N GLU A 29 6.64 -18.78 -26.75
CA GLU A 29 6.09 -17.68 -25.94
C GLU A 29 6.52 -16.30 -26.48
N HIS A 30 7.78 -16.20 -26.92
CA HIS A 30 8.34 -14.96 -27.46
C HIS A 30 7.86 -14.67 -28.88
N LEU A 31 7.83 -15.68 -29.74
CA LEU A 31 7.36 -15.56 -31.12
C LEU A 31 5.86 -15.26 -31.20
N GLU A 32 5.02 -15.81 -30.32
CA GLU A 32 3.57 -15.53 -30.31
C GLU A 32 3.22 -14.09 -29.89
N ARG A 33 4.07 -13.46 -29.08
CA ARG A 33 3.92 -12.04 -28.72
C ARG A 33 4.34 -11.16 -29.91
N ASP A 34 5.50 -11.41 -30.48
CA ASP A 34 6.05 -10.63 -31.60
C ASP A 34 5.21 -10.81 -32.88
N TYR A 35 4.66 -12.00 -33.12
CA TYR A 35 3.76 -12.27 -34.24
C TYR A 35 2.48 -11.43 -34.18
N ARG A 36 1.93 -11.22 -32.97
CA ARG A 36 0.74 -10.36 -32.77
C ARG A 36 1.03 -8.90 -33.10
N GLU A 37 2.22 -8.42 -32.78
CA GLU A 37 2.67 -7.06 -33.10
C GLU A 37 2.94 -6.91 -34.61
N LEU A 38 3.51 -7.93 -35.26
CA LEU A 38 3.72 -7.95 -36.71
C LEU A 38 2.41 -7.89 -37.49
N LEU A 39 1.39 -8.65 -37.08
CA LEU A 39 0.06 -8.65 -37.73
C LEU A 39 -0.70 -7.33 -37.57
N GLN A 40 -0.43 -6.56 -36.51
CA GLN A 40 -0.99 -5.21 -36.36
C GLN A 40 -0.41 -4.22 -37.37
N CYS A 41 0.88 -4.37 -37.69
CA CYS A 41 1.59 -3.48 -38.62
C CYS A 41 1.49 -3.92 -40.09
N LYS A 42 1.37 -5.22 -40.35
CA LYS A 42 1.20 -5.81 -41.69
C LYS A 42 0.16 -6.94 -41.63
N PRO A 43 -1.13 -6.63 -41.75
CA PRO A 43 -2.22 -7.61 -41.60
C PRO A 43 -2.15 -8.78 -42.61
N ASP A 44 -1.67 -8.52 -43.83
CA ASP A 44 -1.50 -9.53 -44.89
C ASP A 44 -0.12 -10.25 -44.84
N CYS A 45 0.43 -10.42 -43.64
CA CYS A 45 1.72 -11.07 -43.43
C CYS A 45 1.66 -12.55 -43.82
N SER A 46 2.40 -12.94 -44.86
CA SER A 46 2.57 -14.34 -45.25
C SER A 46 3.45 -15.11 -44.24
N ASP A 47 3.38 -16.44 -44.23
CA ASP A 47 4.27 -17.24 -43.38
C ASP A 47 5.76 -17.04 -43.71
N ASP A 48 6.08 -16.70 -44.96
CA ASP A 48 7.43 -16.34 -45.40
C ASP A 48 7.86 -14.95 -44.91
N ASP A 49 6.92 -14.00 -44.80
CA ASP A 49 7.18 -12.71 -44.17
C ASP A 49 7.44 -12.87 -42.67
N ALA A 50 6.64 -13.69 -41.99
CA ALA A 50 6.82 -13.98 -40.58
C ALA A 50 8.14 -14.72 -40.32
N TYR A 51 8.49 -15.70 -41.17
CA TYR A 51 9.78 -16.36 -41.11
C TYR A 51 10.92 -15.36 -41.27
N ARG A 52 10.88 -14.51 -42.31
CA ARG A 52 11.90 -13.47 -42.53
C ARG A 52 12.02 -12.49 -41.35
N HIS A 53 10.88 -12.12 -40.75
CA HIS A 53 10.84 -11.25 -39.58
C HIS A 53 11.52 -11.89 -38.36
N PHE A 54 11.21 -13.15 -38.05
CA PHE A 54 11.83 -13.86 -36.93
C PHE A 54 13.30 -14.18 -37.17
N ALA A 55 13.66 -14.60 -38.39
CA ALA A 55 15.05 -14.80 -38.78
C ALA A 55 15.87 -13.50 -38.67
N SER A 56 15.29 -12.36 -39.04
CA SER A 56 15.91 -11.05 -38.88
C SER A 56 16.02 -10.59 -37.42
N THR A 57 15.04 -10.94 -36.58
CA THR A 57 14.90 -10.39 -35.22
C THR A 57 15.62 -11.25 -34.17
N TYR A 58 15.53 -12.58 -34.30
CA TYR A 58 16.09 -13.55 -33.36
C TYR A 58 17.30 -14.30 -33.93
N GLY A 59 17.50 -14.27 -35.25
CA GLY A 59 18.55 -15.00 -35.97
C GLY A 59 17.99 -16.22 -36.71
N GLU A 60 18.77 -16.81 -37.61
CA GLU A 60 18.36 -18.06 -38.27
C GLU A 60 18.23 -19.21 -37.25
N PRO A 61 17.31 -20.17 -37.44
CA PRO A 61 17.04 -21.23 -36.47
C PRO A 61 18.29 -22.03 -36.02
N ASP A 62 19.24 -22.29 -36.91
CA ASP A 62 20.51 -22.95 -36.55
C ASP A 62 21.39 -22.06 -35.67
N SER A 63 21.42 -20.74 -35.92
CA SER A 63 22.14 -19.78 -35.08
C SER A 63 21.51 -19.68 -33.70
N VAL A 64 20.18 -19.69 -33.60
CA VAL A 64 19.46 -19.70 -32.33
C VAL A 64 19.72 -21.02 -31.58
N ALA A 65 19.66 -22.17 -32.26
CA ALA A 65 20.01 -23.47 -31.67
C ALA A 65 21.48 -23.50 -31.22
N GLN A 66 22.40 -22.90 -31.97
CA GLN A 66 23.81 -22.75 -31.59
C GLN A 66 23.96 -21.85 -30.37
N GLN A 67 23.17 -20.80 -30.21
CA GLN A 67 23.17 -19.98 -28.98
C GLN A 67 22.73 -20.80 -27.76
N TYR A 68 21.70 -21.65 -27.90
CA TYR A 68 21.33 -22.61 -26.84
C TYR A 68 22.48 -23.59 -26.54
N GLU A 69 23.25 -24.00 -27.56
CA GLU A 69 24.44 -24.84 -27.37
C GLU A 69 25.63 -24.07 -26.78
N ASP A 70 25.84 -22.81 -27.13
CA ASP A 70 26.97 -22.00 -26.68
C ASP A 70 26.75 -21.50 -25.25
N LEU A 71 25.50 -21.24 -24.85
CA LEU A 71 25.09 -21.09 -23.45
C LEU A 71 25.44 -22.34 -22.61
N SER A 72 25.64 -23.49 -23.26
CA SER A 72 26.09 -24.73 -22.61
C SER A 72 27.63 -24.86 -22.47
N LYS A 73 28.45 -23.93 -23.01
CA LYS A 73 29.93 -23.99 -23.00
C LYS A 73 30.58 -22.70 -22.40
N PRO A 74 31.46 -22.76 -21.37
CA PRO A 74 31.98 -21.56 -20.69
C PRO A 74 33.33 -21.03 -21.23
N LEU A 75 33.53 -19.69 -21.38
CA LEU A 75 34.83 -19.05 -21.72
C LEU A 75 35.06 -17.60 -21.17
N LEU A 76 36.34 -17.16 -21.19
CA LEU A 76 36.99 -16.06 -20.41
C LEU A 76 37.47 -14.82 -21.25
N LEU A 77 37.24 -13.60 -20.70
CA LEU A 77 38.11 -12.36 -20.60
C LEU A 77 38.07 -11.12 -21.57
N LYS A 78 38.16 -9.93 -20.90
CA LYS A 78 38.91 -8.63 -21.15
C LYS A 78 38.33 -7.47 -22.02
N LEU A 79 37.60 -6.52 -21.40
CA LEU A 79 37.68 -5.03 -21.52
C LEU A 79 36.64 -4.35 -20.58
N PRO A 80 36.82 -3.10 -20.09
CA PRO A 80 35.96 -2.47 -19.08
C PRO A 80 34.73 -1.78 -19.70
N GLY A 81 33.56 -2.00 -19.11
CA GLY A 81 32.28 -1.43 -19.55
C GLY A 81 31.28 -2.45 -20.10
N TYR A 82 31.58 -3.74 -20.08
CA TYR A 82 30.71 -4.79 -20.57
C TYR A 82 30.79 -6.01 -19.65
N ALA A 83 29.68 -6.33 -18.97
CA ALA A 83 29.53 -7.54 -18.16
C ALA A 83 28.18 -8.23 -18.48
N PRO A 84 27.95 -8.65 -19.74
CA PRO A 84 26.78 -9.44 -20.10
C PRO A 84 26.96 -10.80 -19.48
N GLY A 85 25.87 -11.35 -18.98
CA GLY A 85 25.97 -12.60 -18.28
C GLY A 85 26.50 -12.46 -16.85
N TRP A 86 26.45 -11.29 -16.19
CA TRP A 86 26.82 -11.15 -14.78
C TRP A 86 25.72 -10.47 -13.97
N ARG A 87 25.39 -11.05 -12.81
CA ARG A 87 24.39 -10.55 -11.86
C ARG A 87 24.98 -10.20 -10.51
N ILE A 88 24.28 -9.33 -9.80
CA ILE A 88 24.44 -9.13 -8.37
C ILE A 88 23.23 -9.71 -7.65
N CYS A 89 23.45 -10.61 -6.71
CA CYS A 89 22.43 -11.41 -6.03
C CYS A 89 22.43 -11.15 -4.53
N CYS A 90 21.28 -10.89 -3.95
CA CYS A 90 21.15 -10.77 -2.51
C CYS A 90 21.33 -12.13 -1.84
N THR A 91 22.31 -12.25 -0.96
CA THR A 91 22.62 -13.52 -0.27
C THR A 91 21.54 -13.98 0.71
N ARG A 92 20.59 -13.10 1.05
CA ARG A 92 19.49 -13.38 1.97
C ARG A 92 18.19 -13.76 1.26
N CYS A 93 17.72 -12.93 0.32
CA CYS A 93 16.45 -13.15 -0.37
C CYS A 93 16.59 -13.65 -1.82
N GLY A 94 17.81 -13.81 -2.33
CA GLY A 94 18.05 -14.34 -3.68
C GLY A 94 17.79 -13.37 -4.82
N ARG A 95 17.12 -12.23 -4.58
CA ARG A 95 16.85 -11.20 -5.61
C ARG A 95 18.13 -10.83 -6.37
N SER A 96 18.05 -10.84 -7.70
CA SER A 96 19.20 -10.58 -8.56
C SER A 96 18.91 -9.55 -9.65
N ALA A 97 19.94 -8.81 -10.06
CA ALA A 97 19.86 -7.85 -11.17
C ALA A 97 21.14 -7.88 -12.01
N PRO A 98 21.10 -7.50 -13.30
CA PRO A 98 22.31 -7.36 -14.10
C PRO A 98 23.28 -6.40 -13.44
N ALA A 99 24.53 -6.82 -13.26
CA ALA A 99 25.54 -6.05 -12.51
C ALA A 99 25.81 -4.67 -13.14
N ALA A 100 25.73 -4.57 -14.47
CA ALA A 100 25.85 -3.30 -15.20
C ALA A 100 24.73 -2.30 -14.85
N LYS A 101 23.47 -2.75 -14.68
CA LYS A 101 22.34 -1.89 -14.27
C LYS A 101 22.45 -1.39 -12.82
N ALA A 102 23.27 -2.05 -12.00
CA ALA A 102 23.56 -1.63 -10.63
C ALA A 102 24.78 -0.69 -10.53
N GLY A 103 25.29 -0.18 -11.66
CA GLY A 103 26.40 0.78 -11.71
C GLY A 103 27.79 0.15 -11.53
N ILE A 104 27.91 -1.18 -11.59
CA ILE A 104 29.20 -1.85 -11.43
C ILE A 104 29.89 -1.95 -12.79
N THR A 105 30.90 -1.10 -12.99
CA THR A 105 31.56 -0.88 -14.30
C THR A 105 32.89 -1.64 -14.48
N ARG A 106 33.39 -2.32 -13.43
CA ARG A 106 34.64 -3.12 -13.47
C ARG A 106 34.44 -4.47 -12.77
N ILE A 107 34.06 -5.50 -13.52
CA ILE A 107 33.96 -6.89 -13.07
C ILE A 107 34.81 -7.78 -13.98
N GLY A 108 35.61 -8.67 -13.40
CA GLY A 108 36.36 -9.71 -14.13
C GLY A 108 36.24 -11.06 -13.43
N ALA A 109 36.72 -12.15 -14.06
CA ALA A 109 36.52 -13.54 -13.57
C ALA A 109 36.90 -13.78 -12.09
N ARG A 110 37.90 -13.06 -11.56
CA ARG A 110 38.29 -13.11 -10.13
C ARG A 110 37.28 -12.44 -9.18
N SER A 111 36.17 -11.91 -9.69
CA SER A 111 35.09 -11.25 -8.93
C SER A 111 33.92 -12.19 -8.66
N HIS A 112 33.94 -13.39 -9.26
CA HIS A 112 32.95 -14.43 -9.01
C HIS A 112 32.94 -14.80 -7.51
N ARG A 113 31.74 -14.76 -6.90
CA ARG A 113 31.50 -14.99 -5.47
C ARG A 113 32.12 -13.96 -4.51
N LYS A 114 32.58 -12.81 -5.01
CA LYS A 114 32.90 -11.68 -4.12
C LYS A 114 31.62 -11.10 -3.55
N TYR A 115 31.72 -10.65 -2.30
CA TYR A 115 30.63 -10.02 -1.58
C TYR A 115 30.86 -8.52 -1.50
N VAL A 116 29.84 -7.75 -1.82
CA VAL A 116 29.81 -6.29 -1.69
C VAL A 116 28.59 -5.91 -0.86
N VAL A 117 28.67 -4.82 -0.10
CA VAL A 117 27.52 -4.33 0.66
C VAL A 117 26.68 -3.44 -0.26
N GLY A 118 25.39 -3.74 -0.38
CA GLY A 118 24.48 -2.95 -1.20
C GLY A 118 23.02 -3.09 -0.79
N TRP A 119 22.20 -2.15 -1.23
CA TRP A 119 20.78 -2.09 -0.89
C TRP A 119 19.98 -3.09 -1.75
N CYS A 120 19.22 -3.98 -1.11
CA CYS A 120 18.35 -4.93 -1.82
C CYS A 120 16.88 -4.49 -1.72
N ARG A 121 16.23 -4.29 -2.87
CA ARG A 121 14.85 -3.80 -2.95
C ARG A 121 13.79 -4.77 -2.40
N ASP A 122 13.99 -6.09 -2.49
CA ASP A 122 13.04 -7.07 -1.89
C ASP A 122 13.25 -7.20 -0.39
N CYS A 123 14.52 -7.20 0.04
CA CYS A 123 14.86 -7.29 1.46
C CYS A 123 14.71 -5.95 2.22
N ARG A 124 14.45 -4.84 1.50
CA ARG A 124 14.33 -3.43 1.95
C ARG A 124 15.37 -2.99 3.00
N TRP A 125 16.62 -3.45 2.87
CA TRP A 125 17.75 -3.12 3.78
C TRP A 125 19.11 -3.41 3.11
N LEU A 126 20.21 -2.95 3.71
CA LEU A 126 21.58 -3.28 3.30
C LEU A 126 21.90 -4.77 3.48
N ARG A 127 22.39 -5.41 2.42
CA ARG A 127 22.72 -6.83 2.41
C ARG A 127 24.09 -7.06 1.80
N TRP A 128 24.69 -8.18 2.18
CA TRP A 128 25.80 -8.74 1.43
C TRP A 128 25.26 -9.25 0.10
N LEU A 129 25.73 -8.67 -0.98
CA LEU A 129 25.37 -9.01 -2.33
C LEU A 129 26.52 -9.78 -2.96
N ARG A 130 26.22 -10.91 -3.58
CA ARG A 130 27.20 -11.78 -4.23
C ARG A 130 27.19 -11.51 -5.72
N ILE A 131 28.36 -11.37 -6.33
CA ILE A 131 28.50 -11.21 -7.78
C ILE A 131 28.62 -12.61 -8.42
N GLU A 132 27.78 -12.89 -9.42
CA GLU A 132 27.60 -14.20 -10.07
C GLU A 132 27.52 -14.09 -11.60
N HIS A 133 27.81 -15.16 -12.34
CA HIS A 133 27.67 -15.21 -13.81
C HIS A 133 26.31 -15.85 -14.19
N ASP A 134 25.55 -15.29 -15.15
CA ASP A 134 24.28 -15.82 -15.67
C ASP A 134 24.48 -17.23 -16.28
N LEU A 135 25.64 -17.52 -16.89
CA LEU A 135 25.96 -18.86 -17.45
C LEU A 135 26.05 -19.98 -16.40
N ASP A 136 26.23 -19.68 -15.12
CA ASP A 136 26.23 -20.73 -14.09
C ASP A 136 24.81 -21.22 -13.78
N ARG A 137 23.76 -20.46 -14.17
CA ARG A 137 22.33 -20.74 -13.94
C ARG A 137 21.45 -19.97 -14.93
N THR A 138 21.15 -20.57 -16.08
CA THR A 138 20.27 -20.00 -17.11
C THR A 138 18.85 -19.67 -16.64
N ASN A 139 18.41 -20.13 -15.46
CA ASN A 139 17.06 -19.89 -14.94
C ASN A 139 17.00 -19.57 -13.42
N LEU A 140 17.72 -18.54 -12.97
CA LEU A 140 17.55 -18.03 -11.59
C LEU A 140 16.32 -17.11 -11.40
N THR A 141 15.52 -16.86 -12.45
CA THR A 141 14.50 -15.81 -12.45
C THR A 141 13.04 -16.27 -12.35
N LYS A 142 12.69 -17.57 -12.31
CA LYS A 142 11.27 -17.97 -12.25
C LYS A 142 10.76 -18.93 -11.15
N GLU A 143 11.56 -19.60 -10.31
CA GLU A 143 10.98 -20.55 -9.31
C GLU A 143 11.42 -20.44 -7.84
N LEU A 144 12.26 -19.47 -7.45
CA LEU A 144 12.92 -19.40 -6.11
C LEU A 144 13.73 -20.67 -5.67
N GLY A 145 13.80 -21.72 -6.47
CA GLY A 145 13.93 -23.11 -5.99
C GLY A 145 15.17 -23.51 -5.17
N VAL A 146 15.04 -23.53 -3.84
CA VAL A 146 15.78 -24.45 -2.97
C VAL A 146 14.84 -25.55 -2.50
N ARG A 147 15.09 -26.81 -2.90
CA ARG A 147 14.69 -28.02 -2.15
C ARG A 147 15.93 -28.89 -1.89
N LYS A 148 16.88 -28.40 -1.10
CA LYS A 148 17.65 -29.31 -0.23
C LYS A 148 16.98 -29.29 1.13
N SER A 149 16.84 -30.46 1.75
CA SER A 149 16.15 -30.55 3.03
C SER A 149 16.97 -29.83 4.13
N PRO A 150 16.34 -29.26 5.17
CA PRO A 150 17.03 -28.53 6.24
C PRO A 150 18.12 -29.32 7.00
N ALA A 151 18.10 -30.66 6.96
CA ALA A 151 19.12 -31.52 7.56
C ALA A 151 20.42 -31.57 6.73
N GLU A 152 20.33 -31.53 5.39
CA GLU A 152 21.47 -31.60 4.46
C GLU A 152 22.32 -30.32 4.41
N LEU A 153 21.76 -29.19 4.86
CA LEU A 153 22.47 -27.92 4.98
C LEU A 153 23.27 -27.80 6.29
N ARG A 154 22.97 -28.62 7.32
CA ARG A 154 23.70 -28.62 8.61
C ARG A 154 25.00 -29.43 8.60
N SER A 155 25.17 -30.39 7.68
CA SER A 155 26.30 -31.33 7.68
C SER A 155 27.54 -30.88 6.92
N LYS A 156 27.46 -29.85 6.06
CA LYS A 156 28.63 -29.32 5.34
C LYS A 156 29.10 -27.98 5.92
N LYS A 157 29.60 -28.06 7.15
CA LYS A 157 30.50 -27.06 7.75
C LYS A 157 31.86 -27.71 8.01
N HIS A 158 32.90 -27.14 7.42
CA HIS A 158 34.19 -26.96 8.10
C HIS A 158 34.72 -25.58 7.66
N ARG A 159 34.53 -24.54 8.49
CA ARG A 159 35.36 -24.07 9.62
C ARG A 159 36.61 -23.28 9.15
N PRO A 160 36.57 -21.94 9.28
CA PRO A 160 37.73 -21.14 9.66
C PRO A 160 37.51 -20.65 11.09
N TRP A 161 37.53 -21.57 12.06
CA TRP A 161 37.44 -21.20 13.49
C TRP A 161 38.77 -20.68 14.05
N THR A 162 39.89 -20.85 13.34
CA THR A 162 41.21 -20.39 13.80
C THR A 162 41.40 -18.87 13.64
N PHE A 163 40.84 -18.27 12.59
CA PHE A 163 40.90 -16.81 12.40
C PHE A 163 39.89 -16.05 13.29
N LEU A 164 38.70 -16.62 13.49
CA LEU A 164 37.69 -16.03 14.38
C LEU A 164 38.05 -16.22 15.86
N ALA A 165 38.68 -17.33 16.25
CA ALA A 165 39.20 -17.51 17.60
C ALA A 165 40.37 -16.55 17.89
N ALA A 166 41.29 -16.32 16.94
CA ALA A 166 42.37 -15.34 17.13
C ALA A 166 41.85 -13.89 17.20
N LEU A 167 40.82 -13.55 16.41
CA LEU A 167 40.18 -12.23 16.42
C LEU A 167 39.30 -12.03 17.68
N LEU A 168 38.56 -13.06 18.09
CA LEU A 168 37.78 -13.02 19.33
C LEU A 168 38.67 -13.08 20.57
N LEU A 169 39.80 -13.77 20.55
CA LEU A 169 40.77 -13.79 21.65
C LEU A 169 41.51 -12.45 21.79
N SER A 170 41.81 -11.77 20.68
CA SER A 170 42.39 -10.42 20.70
C SER A 170 41.37 -9.35 21.13
N ILE A 171 40.11 -9.46 20.69
CA ILE A 171 39.00 -8.61 21.19
C ILE A 171 38.69 -8.93 22.65
N PHE A 172 38.73 -10.19 23.06
CA PHE A 172 38.51 -10.59 24.45
C PHE A 172 39.67 -10.14 25.33
N LEU A 173 40.93 -10.20 24.89
CA LEU A 173 42.07 -9.65 25.64
C LEU A 173 42.04 -8.11 25.74
N LEU A 174 41.56 -7.41 24.70
CA LEU A 174 41.32 -5.96 24.75
C LEU A 174 40.16 -5.58 25.68
N VAL A 175 39.06 -6.35 25.66
CA VAL A 175 37.90 -6.15 26.53
C VAL A 175 38.17 -6.61 27.96
N PHE A 176 39.04 -7.61 28.18
CA PHE A 176 39.44 -8.10 29.50
C PHE A 176 40.52 -7.22 30.12
N ALA A 177 41.46 -6.68 29.32
CA ALA A 177 42.38 -5.62 29.79
C ALA A 177 41.62 -4.33 30.13
N ALA A 178 40.54 -4.01 29.40
CA ALA A 178 39.63 -2.91 29.75
C ALA A 178 38.71 -3.21 30.96
N ASN A 179 38.46 -4.48 31.29
CA ASN A 179 37.58 -4.90 32.40
C ASN A 179 38.32 -5.34 33.68
N VAL A 180 39.65 -5.48 33.67
CA VAL A 180 40.45 -5.73 34.90
C VAL A 180 41.10 -4.44 35.43
N GLY A 181 41.03 -3.34 34.68
CA GLY A 181 41.65 -2.06 35.02
C GLY A 181 40.68 -0.89 35.27
N SER A 182 39.52 -1.09 35.90
CA SER A 182 38.80 -0.01 36.61
C SER A 182 37.58 -0.56 37.36
N ARG A 183 37.84 -1.10 38.55
CA ARG A 183 36.91 -0.91 39.67
C ARG A 183 37.09 0.53 40.13
N ILE A 184 36.19 1.45 39.77
CA ILE A 184 35.85 2.66 40.55
C ILE A 184 34.46 3.15 40.09
N LEU A 185 33.60 3.30 41.10
CA LEU A 185 32.23 3.82 41.16
C LEU A 185 31.68 4.59 39.95
N ILE A 186 30.55 4.14 39.39
CA ILE A 186 29.38 4.99 39.09
C ILE A 186 28.11 4.15 39.33
N GLY A 187 27.30 4.56 40.32
CA GLY A 187 26.02 3.94 40.62
C GLY A 187 25.00 4.23 39.52
N LEU A 188 24.53 3.18 38.84
CA LEU A 188 23.29 3.22 38.09
C LEU A 188 22.17 2.81 39.05
N GLY A 189 21.51 3.81 39.62
CA GLY A 189 20.20 3.60 40.25
C GLY A 189 19.22 3.17 39.17
N PHE A 190 18.76 1.92 39.22
CA PHE A 190 17.48 1.56 38.63
C PHE A 190 16.41 2.22 39.50
N SER A 191 15.96 3.41 39.12
CA SER A 191 14.70 3.94 39.61
C SER A 191 13.58 3.16 38.94
N ASP A 192 12.64 2.62 39.73
CA ASP A 192 11.31 2.27 39.23
C ASP A 192 10.74 3.44 38.40
N PRO A 193 10.04 3.17 37.29
CA PRO A 193 9.54 4.23 36.43
C PRO A 193 8.52 5.09 37.19
N PRO A 194 8.54 6.44 37.03
CA PRO A 194 7.39 7.25 37.40
C PRO A 194 6.19 6.78 36.58
N ALA A 195 5.05 6.57 37.24
CA ALA A 195 3.82 6.06 36.66
C ALA A 195 3.12 7.02 35.68
N ASP A 196 3.73 8.16 35.32
CA ASP A 196 3.09 9.21 34.54
C ASP A 196 3.88 9.46 33.24
N GLY A 197 3.74 8.55 32.27
CA GLY A 197 4.33 8.70 30.94
C GLY A 197 3.59 9.71 30.06
N THR A 198 4.26 10.23 29.02
CA THR A 198 3.73 11.19 28.01
C THR A 198 2.33 10.84 27.46
N PHE A 199 1.98 9.56 27.43
CA PHE A 199 0.73 9.09 26.82
C PHE A 199 -0.46 9.00 27.78
N GLY A 200 -0.31 9.39 29.05
CA GLY A 200 -1.37 9.29 30.05
C GLY A 200 -1.82 7.85 30.28
N GLU A 201 -3.13 7.64 30.42
CA GLU A 201 -3.70 6.29 30.56
C GLU A 201 -3.61 5.52 29.23
N MET A 202 -2.99 4.34 29.28
CA MET A 202 -2.82 3.50 28.10
C MET A 202 -4.14 2.82 27.72
N PRO A 203 -4.43 2.64 26.41
CA PRO A 203 -5.61 1.90 25.98
C PRO A 203 -5.66 0.49 26.60
N PRO A 204 -6.86 -0.08 26.83
CA PRO A 204 -6.99 -1.41 27.41
C PRO A 204 -6.16 -2.47 26.67
N GLY A 205 -5.38 -3.24 27.42
CA GLY A 205 -4.47 -4.28 26.91
C GLY A 205 -3.06 -3.78 26.57
N TRP A 206 -2.86 -2.46 26.42
CA TRP A 206 -1.57 -1.90 26.04
C TRP A 206 -0.70 -1.65 27.26
N LYS A 207 0.61 -1.88 27.12
CA LYS A 207 1.59 -1.69 28.20
C LYS A 207 2.82 -0.96 27.71
N VAL A 208 3.47 -0.20 28.58
CA VAL A 208 4.81 0.33 28.34
C VAL A 208 5.84 -0.74 28.72
N ASP A 209 6.64 -1.16 27.75
CA ASP A 209 7.75 -2.11 27.95
C ASP A 209 9.00 -1.42 28.49
N SER A 210 9.28 -0.23 27.97
CA SER A 210 10.44 0.57 28.36
C SER A 210 10.21 2.03 28.00
N HIS A 211 10.73 2.93 28.82
CA HIS A 211 10.75 4.36 28.57
C HIS A 211 12.16 4.90 28.88
N ILE A 212 12.78 5.55 27.90
CA ILE A 212 14.15 6.07 28.03
C ILE A 212 14.11 7.56 27.69
N VAL A 213 14.59 8.38 28.61
CA VAL A 213 14.80 9.82 28.40
C VAL A 213 16.27 10.03 28.00
N PHE A 214 16.50 10.78 26.92
CA PHE A 214 17.86 11.04 26.44
C PHE A 214 18.46 12.25 27.18
N SER A 215 19.77 12.27 27.38
CA SER A 215 20.45 13.45 27.93
C SER A 215 20.37 14.64 26.95
N THR A 216 20.48 15.85 27.47
CA THR A 216 20.43 17.09 26.68
C THR A 216 21.50 17.12 25.59
N GLU A 217 22.71 16.64 25.86
CA GLU A 217 23.81 16.57 24.89
C GLU A 217 23.45 15.64 23.73
N ARG A 218 22.84 14.49 24.05
CA ARG A 218 22.40 13.52 23.05
C ARG A 218 21.24 14.05 22.22
N ALA A 219 20.29 14.75 22.83
CA ALA A 219 19.18 15.41 22.12
C ALA A 219 19.70 16.48 21.15
N LYS A 220 20.62 17.34 21.61
CA LYS A 220 21.26 18.38 20.79
C LYS A 220 22.04 17.78 19.61
N ALA A 221 22.81 16.72 19.83
CA ALA A 221 23.55 16.04 18.76
C ALA A 221 22.62 15.43 17.68
N ILE A 222 21.42 14.98 18.07
CA ILE A 222 20.39 14.55 17.11
C ILE A 222 19.88 15.78 16.33
N GLY A 223 19.61 16.89 17.02
CA GLY A 223 19.16 18.13 16.38
C GLY A 223 20.14 18.67 15.34
N GLU A 224 21.44 18.70 15.67
CA GLU A 224 22.52 19.10 14.76
C GLU A 224 22.57 18.25 13.49
N LYS A 225 22.25 16.96 13.58
CA LYS A 225 22.20 16.04 12.43
C LYS A 225 21.00 16.31 11.52
N PHE A 226 19.86 16.68 12.09
CA PHE A 226 18.59 16.84 11.35
C PHE A 226 18.27 18.30 11.01
N GLY A 227 19.07 19.26 11.50
CA GLY A 227 18.99 20.67 11.13
C GLY A 227 18.00 21.50 11.94
N GLY A 228 17.58 21.04 13.13
CA GLY A 228 16.66 21.76 14.01
C GLY A 228 17.07 21.69 15.48
N ASP A 229 16.64 22.66 16.29
CA ASP A 229 16.93 22.67 17.73
C ASP A 229 16.00 21.74 18.52
N ILE A 230 16.56 20.63 19.01
CA ILE A 230 15.87 19.63 19.83
C ILE A 230 16.25 19.84 21.29
N ILE A 231 15.25 20.08 22.13
CA ILE A 231 15.40 20.32 23.57
C ILE A 231 15.12 19.07 24.43
N GLY A 232 14.51 18.03 23.85
CA GLY A 232 14.27 16.78 24.56
C GLY A 232 13.95 15.63 23.60
N VAL A 233 14.35 14.42 23.98
CA VAL A 233 13.97 13.19 23.27
C VAL A 233 13.61 12.11 24.27
N THR A 234 12.45 11.49 24.11
CA THR A 234 12.09 10.25 24.79
C THR A 234 11.93 9.12 23.78
N ASN A 235 12.18 7.90 24.24
CA ASN A 235 12.00 6.67 23.49
C ASN A 235 11.13 5.74 24.32
N THR A 236 9.91 5.51 23.86
CA THR A 236 8.96 4.63 24.54
C THR A 236 8.68 3.43 23.67
N VAL A 237 8.81 2.22 24.24
CA VAL A 237 8.36 0.99 23.59
C VAL A 237 7.07 0.56 24.25
N ILE A 238 6.02 0.41 23.44
CA ILE A 238 4.71 -0.05 23.87
C ILE A 238 4.42 -1.44 23.29
N ARG A 239 3.56 -2.20 23.97
CA ARG A 239 3.20 -3.57 23.62
C ARG A 239 1.69 -3.78 23.72
N ASP A 240 1.15 -4.55 22.79
CA ASP A 240 -0.19 -5.14 22.87
C ASP A 240 -0.11 -6.63 22.47
N GLY A 241 -0.28 -7.53 23.43
CA GLY A 241 -0.01 -8.96 23.24
C GLY A 241 1.43 -9.22 22.78
N THR A 242 1.60 -9.77 21.58
CA THR A 242 2.92 -9.99 20.95
C THR A 242 3.42 -8.80 20.14
N ARG A 243 2.55 -7.83 19.85
CA ARG A 243 2.84 -6.65 19.02
C ARG A 243 3.69 -5.67 19.81
N LYS A 244 4.72 -5.11 19.20
CA LYS A 244 5.57 -4.07 19.80
C LYS A 244 5.73 -2.90 18.86
N LEU A 245 5.77 -1.71 19.44
CA LEU A 245 5.97 -0.46 18.72
C LEU A 245 6.88 0.46 19.53
N GLN A 246 7.89 1.02 18.89
CA GLN A 246 8.73 2.07 19.46
C GLN A 246 8.22 3.41 18.95
N ILE A 247 8.04 4.37 19.87
CA ILE A 247 7.63 5.74 19.60
C ILE A 247 8.72 6.65 20.17
N ASN A 248 9.32 7.49 19.33
CA ASN A 248 10.19 8.56 19.79
C ASN A 248 9.39 9.86 19.87
N GLU A 249 9.45 10.53 21.00
CA GLU A 249 8.92 11.87 21.17
C GLU A 249 10.08 12.86 21.15
N ILE A 250 10.05 13.80 20.23
CA ILE A 250 11.15 14.72 19.96
C ILE A 250 10.62 16.14 20.16
N GLN A 251 10.97 16.72 21.31
CA GLN A 251 10.59 18.07 21.66
C GLN A 251 11.57 19.06 21.04
N CYS A 252 11.05 19.99 20.23
CA CYS A 252 11.83 21.04 19.60
C CYS A 252 11.59 22.39 20.29
N ARG A 253 12.54 23.33 20.10
CA ARG A 253 12.44 24.67 20.69
C ARG A 253 11.31 25.49 20.07
N THR A 254 11.15 25.43 18.75
CA THR A 254 10.15 26.19 18.01
C THR A 254 9.34 25.29 17.07
N ALA A 255 8.18 25.79 16.61
CA ALA A 255 7.38 25.08 15.61
C ALA A 255 8.11 24.94 14.26
N ASN A 256 8.97 25.90 13.93
CA ASN A 256 9.81 25.83 12.73
C ASN A 256 10.85 24.71 12.86
N ASP A 257 11.54 24.62 14.01
CA ASP A 257 12.46 23.51 14.29
C ASP A 257 11.74 22.17 14.18
N ALA A 258 10.56 22.06 14.80
CA ALA A 258 9.75 20.85 14.75
C ALA A 258 9.36 20.46 13.32
N THR A 259 9.01 21.43 12.48
CA THR A 259 8.71 21.22 11.05
C THR A 259 9.95 20.74 10.28
N VAL A 260 11.12 21.33 10.53
CA VAL A 260 12.38 20.89 9.91
C VAL A 260 12.71 19.44 10.30
N ILE A 261 12.62 19.13 11.59
CA ILE A 261 12.87 17.78 12.12
C ILE A 261 11.87 16.78 11.55
N GLN A 262 10.57 17.09 11.55
CA GLN A 262 9.53 16.23 10.97
C GLN A 262 9.81 15.95 9.50
N ASN A 263 10.11 16.98 8.70
CA ASN A 263 10.41 16.83 7.28
C ASN A 263 11.68 15.99 7.04
N ALA A 264 12.69 16.12 7.91
CA ALA A 264 13.90 15.34 7.80
C ALA A 264 13.67 13.86 8.16
N LEU A 265 12.89 13.59 9.22
CA LEU A 265 12.52 12.24 9.63
C LEU A 265 11.58 11.57 8.63
N ALA A 266 10.55 12.26 8.14
CA ALA A 266 9.57 11.72 7.20
C ALA A 266 10.22 11.16 5.91
N LYS A 267 11.35 11.75 5.47
CA LYS A 267 12.15 11.25 4.33
C LYS A 267 12.82 9.90 4.59
N LEU A 268 13.00 9.52 5.85
CA LEU A 268 13.57 8.23 6.26
C LEU A 268 12.51 7.13 6.37
N HIS A 269 11.24 7.49 6.40
CA HIS A 269 10.12 6.56 6.52
C HIS A 269 9.50 6.26 5.16
N SER A 270 9.04 5.04 4.96
CA SER A 270 8.27 4.68 3.76
C SER A 270 6.85 5.23 3.78
N ASN A 271 6.33 5.58 4.96
CA ASN A 271 5.03 6.18 5.16
C ASN A 271 5.21 7.51 5.90
N PRO A 272 4.86 8.66 5.29
CA PRO A 272 5.02 9.96 5.94
C PRO A 272 4.19 10.09 7.22
N ARG A 273 3.13 9.30 7.39
CA ARG A 273 2.31 9.29 8.62
C ARG A 273 3.02 8.69 9.82
N ASP A 274 4.16 8.03 9.64
CA ASP A 274 4.97 7.53 10.74
C ASP A 274 5.74 8.67 11.44
N CYS A 275 5.61 9.92 10.99
CA CYS A 275 6.15 11.12 11.64
C CYS A 275 5.05 12.17 11.81
N VAL A 276 4.50 12.29 13.02
CA VAL A 276 3.41 13.22 13.33
C VAL A 276 3.95 14.44 14.06
N LEU A 277 3.64 15.64 13.57
CA LEU A 277 3.94 16.90 14.24
C LEU A 277 2.72 17.35 15.05
N ARG A 278 2.94 17.74 16.31
CA ARG A 278 1.96 18.42 17.17
C ARG A 278 2.66 19.56 17.89
N ASP A 279 2.20 20.79 17.66
CA ASP A 279 2.79 22.00 18.23
C ASP A 279 4.30 22.10 17.95
N THR A 280 5.13 21.86 18.97
CA THR A 280 6.59 21.88 18.91
C THR A 280 7.21 20.49 19.08
N THR A 281 6.40 19.43 19.01
CA THR A 281 6.79 18.05 19.29
C THR A 281 6.58 17.16 18.07
N VAL A 282 7.60 16.38 17.72
CA VAL A 282 7.53 15.39 16.64
C VAL A 282 7.46 13.99 17.25
N PHE A 283 6.44 13.22 16.89
CA PHE A 283 6.27 11.82 17.25
C PHE A 283 6.69 10.93 16.08
N GLU A 284 7.78 10.18 16.24
CA GLU A 284 8.27 9.21 15.25
C GLU A 284 7.87 7.79 15.66
N PHE A 285 7.09 7.12 14.82
CA PHE A 285 6.70 5.73 14.97
C PHE A 285 7.71 4.83 14.23
N VAL A 286 8.44 3.99 14.95
CA VAL A 286 9.49 3.14 14.36
C VAL A 286 8.91 1.80 13.91
N CYS A 287 8.38 1.80 12.69
CA CYS A 287 7.68 0.67 12.06
C CYS A 287 8.64 -0.33 11.40
N ARG A 288 9.36 -1.15 12.18
CA ARG A 288 10.36 -2.11 11.65
C ARG A 288 9.76 -3.35 10.95
N THR A 289 8.52 -3.67 11.26
CA THR A 289 7.76 -4.82 10.72
C THR A 289 6.37 -4.38 10.25
N PRO A 290 5.71 -5.12 9.35
CA PRO A 290 4.34 -4.82 8.95
C PRO A 290 3.36 -4.78 10.14
N GLU A 291 3.60 -5.63 11.16
CA GLU A 291 2.82 -5.64 12.39
C GLU A 291 3.01 -4.37 13.22
N SER A 292 4.25 -3.88 13.37
CA SER A 292 4.49 -2.59 14.02
C SER A 292 3.91 -1.41 13.24
N GLY A 293 3.81 -1.49 11.91
CA GLY A 293 3.15 -0.48 11.09
C GLY A 293 1.64 -0.39 11.33
N ARG A 294 0.95 -1.54 11.43
CA ARG A 294 -0.48 -1.57 11.82
C ARG A 294 -0.67 -1.06 13.24
N PHE A 295 0.19 -1.48 14.16
CA PHE A 295 0.14 -1.01 15.54
C PHE A 295 0.39 0.51 15.62
N ALA A 296 1.29 1.06 14.80
CA ALA A 296 1.51 2.50 14.70
C ALA A 296 0.28 3.24 14.17
N ALA A 297 -0.42 2.68 13.19
CA ALA A 297 -1.67 3.25 12.71
C ALA A 297 -2.75 3.32 13.80
N GLU A 298 -2.88 2.28 14.63
CA GLU A 298 -3.77 2.34 15.81
C GLU A 298 -3.27 3.35 16.85
N ALA A 299 -1.97 3.33 17.15
CA ALA A 299 -1.37 4.16 18.21
C ALA A 299 -1.48 5.66 17.91
N ARG A 300 -1.36 6.05 16.63
CA ARG A 300 -1.53 7.45 16.18
C ARG A 300 -2.82 8.09 16.67
N TYR A 301 -3.91 7.32 16.68
CA TYR A 301 -5.23 7.85 17.05
C TYR A 301 -5.68 7.39 18.43
N ARG A 302 -5.20 6.25 18.95
CA ARG A 302 -5.61 5.79 20.29
C ARG A 302 -4.81 6.44 21.43
N LEU A 303 -3.58 6.87 21.16
CA LEU A 303 -2.80 7.68 22.08
C LEU A 303 -3.14 9.17 21.91
N PRO A 304 -2.92 10.02 22.93
CA PRO A 304 -3.15 11.47 22.86
C PRO A 304 -2.06 12.20 22.05
N ILE A 305 -1.79 11.71 20.82
CA ILE A 305 -0.78 12.26 19.90
C ILE A 305 -1.44 13.22 18.92
N GLN A 306 -2.53 12.77 18.28
CA GLN A 306 -3.37 13.62 17.44
C GLN A 306 -4.32 14.47 18.31
N PRO A 307 -4.74 15.65 17.84
CA PRO A 307 -5.78 16.44 18.53
C PRO A 307 -7.08 15.62 18.63
N GLU A 308 -7.89 15.90 19.66
CA GLU A 308 -9.15 15.19 19.88
C GLU A 308 -10.13 15.36 18.71
N LYS A 309 -10.11 16.54 18.07
CA LYS A 309 -10.91 16.87 16.91
C LYS A 309 -10.06 17.65 15.91
N VAL A 310 -10.25 17.38 14.63
CA VAL A 310 -9.75 18.20 13.52
C VAL A 310 -10.95 18.71 12.75
N ARG A 311 -10.99 20.01 12.47
CA ARG A 311 -12.05 20.61 11.67
C ARG A 311 -11.53 20.89 10.27
N TYR A 312 -12.28 20.46 9.27
CA TYR A 312 -11.96 20.69 7.86
C TYR A 312 -13.04 21.51 7.21
N ARG A 313 -12.65 22.47 6.36
CA ARG A 313 -13.54 23.07 5.38
C ARG A 313 -13.30 22.43 4.03
N VAL A 314 -14.36 21.87 3.46
CA VAL A 314 -14.36 21.14 2.19
C VAL A 314 -15.21 21.90 1.18
N GLN A 315 -14.67 22.13 -0.02
CA GLN A 315 -15.34 22.85 -1.10
C GLN A 315 -15.24 22.06 -2.41
N PHE A 316 -16.37 21.85 -3.07
CA PHE A 316 -16.45 21.13 -4.34
C PHE A 316 -17.77 21.35 -5.07
N ASP A 317 -17.82 21.00 -6.35
CA ASP A 317 -19.02 21.02 -7.16
C ASP A 317 -19.53 19.60 -7.34
N ALA A 318 -20.76 19.34 -6.93
CA ALA A 318 -21.40 18.04 -7.00
C ALA A 318 -22.50 18.04 -8.06
N ALA A 319 -22.45 17.09 -8.99
CA ALA A 319 -23.58 16.77 -9.85
C ALA A 319 -24.40 15.65 -9.18
N PRO A 320 -25.62 15.92 -8.68
CA PRO A 320 -26.41 14.91 -7.97
C PRO A 320 -26.87 13.78 -8.90
N LEU A 321 -26.89 12.56 -8.39
CA LEU A 321 -27.20 11.33 -9.13
C LEU A 321 -28.33 10.54 -8.44
N ALA A 322 -29.21 9.96 -9.25
CA ALA A 322 -30.20 8.97 -8.82
C ALA A 322 -29.64 7.54 -8.91
N ALA A 323 -28.82 7.28 -9.93
CA ALA A 323 -28.11 6.03 -10.10
C ALA A 323 -26.69 6.27 -10.64
N VAL A 324 -25.77 5.38 -10.30
CA VAL A 324 -24.34 5.49 -10.67
C VAL A 324 -23.95 4.33 -11.56
N GLU A 325 -23.25 4.64 -12.65
CA GLU A 325 -22.38 3.66 -13.30
C GLU A 325 -21.02 3.66 -12.55
N PRO A 326 -20.68 2.57 -11.82
CA PRO A 326 -19.53 2.55 -10.90
C PRO A 326 -18.16 2.70 -11.57
N MET A 327 -17.99 2.16 -12.77
CA MET A 327 -16.75 2.19 -13.55
C MET A 327 -16.59 3.50 -14.34
N ALA A 328 -17.69 4.21 -14.63
CA ALA A 328 -17.66 5.50 -15.31
C ALA A 328 -17.36 6.67 -14.37
N TRP A 329 -17.74 6.58 -13.09
CA TRP A 329 -17.67 7.68 -12.12
C TRP A 329 -16.31 8.39 -12.10
N ASN A 330 -15.21 7.63 -11.96
CA ASN A 330 -13.89 8.24 -11.84
C ASN A 330 -13.39 8.77 -13.18
N ARG A 331 -13.76 8.13 -14.30
CA ARG A 331 -13.44 8.64 -15.64
C ARG A 331 -14.14 9.98 -15.88
N PHE A 332 -15.40 10.10 -15.48
CA PHE A 332 -16.20 11.30 -15.63
C PHE A 332 -15.63 12.46 -14.82
N PHE A 333 -15.31 12.23 -13.54
CA PHE A 333 -14.63 13.22 -12.71
C PHE A 333 -13.30 13.70 -13.33
N ASN A 334 -12.46 12.78 -13.82
CA ASN A 334 -11.17 13.15 -14.42
C ASN A 334 -11.31 13.95 -15.72
N LEU A 335 -12.41 13.80 -16.47
CA LEU A 335 -12.69 14.67 -17.62
C LEU A 335 -12.91 16.12 -17.19
N PHE A 336 -13.58 16.36 -16.06
CA PHE A 336 -13.75 17.72 -15.52
C PHE A 336 -12.42 18.33 -15.08
N LEU A 337 -11.55 17.57 -14.40
CA LEU A 337 -10.21 18.05 -14.05
C LEU A 337 -9.39 18.42 -15.30
N THR A 338 -9.49 17.60 -16.34
CA THR A 338 -8.82 17.86 -17.63
C THR A 338 -9.42 19.06 -18.34
N TRP A 339 -10.75 19.21 -18.32
CA TRP A 339 -11.48 20.33 -18.92
C TRP A 339 -11.14 21.66 -18.25
N GLU A 340 -11.06 21.69 -16.91
CA GLU A 340 -10.67 22.89 -16.15
C GLU A 340 -9.25 23.35 -16.50
N ALA A 341 -8.33 22.41 -16.74
CA ALA A 341 -6.92 22.69 -17.05
C ALA A 341 -6.63 22.92 -18.54
N SER A 342 -7.57 22.62 -19.44
CA SER A 342 -7.34 22.64 -20.90
C SER A 342 -7.70 23.98 -21.53
N GLU A 343 -6.88 24.41 -22.50
CA GLU A 343 -7.21 25.51 -23.42
C GLU A 343 -8.22 25.09 -24.50
N ASN A 344 -8.22 23.82 -24.92
CA ASN A 344 -9.18 23.26 -25.87
C ASN A 344 -10.32 22.56 -25.14
N LYS A 345 -11.33 23.35 -24.76
CA LYS A 345 -12.49 22.88 -23.97
C LYS A 345 -13.49 22.06 -24.79
N ALA A 346 -13.74 22.44 -26.05
CA ALA A 346 -14.79 21.86 -26.88
C ALA A 346 -14.64 20.34 -27.11
N ALA A 347 -13.42 19.86 -27.35
CA ALA A 347 -13.16 18.43 -27.53
C ALA A 347 -13.39 17.60 -26.24
N ILE A 348 -13.19 18.20 -25.07
CA ILE A 348 -13.41 17.53 -23.79
C ILE A 348 -14.89 17.62 -23.40
N GLU A 349 -15.57 18.72 -23.71
CA GLU A 349 -17.03 18.87 -23.54
C GLU A 349 -17.80 17.80 -24.30
N SER A 350 -17.40 17.48 -25.53
CA SER A 350 -18.00 16.37 -26.29
C SER A 350 -17.85 15.02 -25.58
N GLN A 351 -16.68 14.75 -25.00
CA GLN A 351 -16.46 13.52 -24.21
C GLN A 351 -17.27 13.51 -22.90
N ILE A 352 -17.43 14.66 -22.26
CA ILE A 352 -18.28 14.83 -21.08
C ILE A 352 -19.74 14.56 -21.47
N ASP A 353 -20.24 15.14 -22.55
CA ASP A 353 -21.61 14.91 -23.05
C ASP A 353 -21.86 13.41 -23.30
N ASP A 354 -20.95 12.75 -24.02
CA ASP A 354 -21.09 11.33 -24.32
C ASP A 354 -21.07 10.44 -23.07
N LEU A 355 -20.16 10.72 -22.12
CA LEU A 355 -20.08 9.93 -20.90
C LEU A 355 -21.23 10.24 -19.93
N SER A 356 -21.77 11.47 -19.95
CA SER A 356 -22.91 11.88 -19.12
C SER A 356 -24.16 11.04 -19.36
N LYS A 357 -24.32 10.51 -20.58
CA LYS A 357 -25.44 9.61 -20.98
C LYS A 357 -25.45 8.28 -20.22
N GLN A 358 -24.37 7.94 -19.52
CA GLN A 358 -24.27 6.74 -18.67
C GLN A 358 -24.73 7.00 -17.22
N PHE A 359 -25.06 8.25 -16.87
CA PHE A 359 -25.48 8.63 -15.53
C PHE A 359 -26.95 9.02 -15.51
N GLU A 360 -27.63 8.70 -14.41
CA GLU A 360 -28.97 9.18 -14.13
C GLU A 360 -28.87 10.36 -13.15
N PHE A 361 -28.98 11.58 -13.66
CA PHE A 361 -28.88 12.80 -12.84
C PHE A 361 -30.14 13.05 -12.03
N SER A 362 -29.96 13.56 -10.82
CA SER A 362 -31.02 13.91 -9.87
C SER A 362 -31.02 15.41 -9.59
N ASN A 363 -32.08 15.88 -8.94
CA ASN A 363 -32.14 17.19 -8.28
C ASN A 363 -31.94 17.08 -6.76
N LYS A 364 -31.66 15.87 -6.25
CA LYS A 364 -31.52 15.55 -4.84
C LYS A 364 -30.11 15.07 -4.52
N LEU A 365 -29.48 15.65 -3.51
CA LEU A 365 -28.17 15.29 -2.99
C LEU A 365 -28.30 14.76 -1.58
N THR A 366 -27.80 13.55 -1.31
CA THR A 366 -27.82 12.94 0.03
C THR A 366 -26.41 12.86 0.60
N LEU A 367 -26.22 13.38 1.80
CA LEU A 367 -24.91 13.52 2.44
C LEU A 367 -24.96 13.01 3.87
N LYS A 368 -23.83 12.57 4.41
CA LYS A 368 -23.72 12.12 5.80
C LYS A 368 -24.01 13.29 6.76
N ARG A 369 -24.78 13.03 7.82
CA ARG A 369 -25.15 14.04 8.83
C ARG A 369 -23.96 14.49 9.67
N THR A 370 -23.13 13.55 10.10
CA THR A 370 -21.98 13.80 10.96
C THR A 370 -20.66 13.65 10.23
N GLY A 371 -19.60 14.22 10.79
CA GLY A 371 -18.24 13.94 10.34
C GLY A 371 -17.74 12.57 10.83
N LEU A 372 -16.46 12.49 11.18
CA LEU A 372 -15.93 11.30 11.85
C LEU A 372 -16.29 11.38 13.34
N GLY A 373 -17.19 10.53 13.81
CA GLY A 373 -17.71 10.59 15.18
C GLY A 373 -19.11 11.20 15.27
N SER A 374 -19.37 11.96 16.34
CA SER A 374 -20.73 12.41 16.71
C SER A 374 -21.08 13.83 16.28
N THR A 375 -20.09 14.65 15.95
CA THR A 375 -20.31 16.06 15.62
C THR A 375 -20.96 16.21 14.24
N GLU A 376 -22.06 16.97 14.17
CA GLU A 376 -22.76 17.28 12.92
C GLU A 376 -21.90 18.09 11.94
N THR A 377 -22.04 17.78 10.66
CA THR A 377 -21.40 18.52 9.57
C THR A 377 -22.25 19.72 9.21
N GLN A 378 -21.62 20.89 9.09
CA GLN A 378 -22.31 22.11 8.63
C GLN A 378 -22.25 22.18 7.12
N TRP A 379 -23.40 22.01 6.47
CA TRP A 379 -23.52 22.06 5.02
C TRP A 379 -24.03 23.42 4.53
N SER A 380 -23.48 23.91 3.43
CA SER A 380 -23.90 25.13 2.75
C SER A 380 -23.84 24.93 1.24
N PHE A 381 -24.85 25.44 0.53
CA PHE A 381 -25.03 25.16 -0.89
C PHE A 381 -25.21 26.44 -1.71
N ALA A 382 -24.69 26.44 -2.94
CA ALA A 382 -25.09 27.41 -3.96
C ALA A 382 -25.43 26.68 -5.27
N PRO A 383 -26.69 26.73 -5.74
CA PRO A 383 -27.84 27.41 -5.13
C PRO A 383 -28.28 26.76 -3.81
N GLN A 384 -29.07 27.50 -3.03
CA GLN A 384 -29.63 27.00 -1.77
C GLN A 384 -30.64 25.86 -2.04
N ALA A 385 -30.67 24.89 -1.13
CA ALA A 385 -31.66 23.81 -1.18
C ALA A 385 -33.06 24.36 -0.92
N ILE A 386 -34.06 23.86 -1.64
CA ILE A 386 -35.47 24.21 -1.47
C ILE A 386 -36.17 23.35 -0.42
N SER A 387 -35.64 22.16 -0.15
CA SER A 387 -36.13 21.25 0.86
C SER A 387 -34.97 20.48 1.46
N THR A 388 -35.10 20.15 2.74
CA THR A 388 -34.18 19.29 3.49
C THR A 388 -35.02 18.21 4.15
N THR A 389 -34.72 16.96 3.86
CA THR A 389 -35.40 15.81 4.47
C THR A 389 -34.36 14.93 5.14
N GLU A 390 -34.64 14.53 6.38
CA GLU A 390 -33.84 13.51 7.02
C GLU A 390 -34.00 12.18 6.28
N ALA A 391 -32.89 11.50 5.98
CA ALA A 391 -32.97 10.15 5.45
C ALA A 391 -33.63 9.24 6.51
N ILE A 392 -34.20 8.11 6.07
CA ILE A 392 -34.86 7.11 6.93
C ILE A 392 -33.93 6.63 8.08
N THR A 393 -32.62 6.84 7.95
CA THR A 393 -31.61 6.42 8.92
C THR A 393 -31.21 7.47 9.94
N GLU A 394 -31.67 8.73 9.86
CA GLU A 394 -31.17 9.86 10.66
C GLU A 394 -29.63 10.08 10.59
N GLU A 395 -28.92 9.32 9.77
CA GLU A 395 -27.46 9.35 9.65
C GLU A 395 -27.01 10.02 8.34
N ALA A 396 -27.98 10.33 7.48
CA ALA A 396 -27.84 11.14 6.29
C ALA A 396 -28.95 12.19 6.19
N ILE A 397 -28.65 13.26 5.46
CA ILE A 397 -29.57 14.34 5.16
C ILE A 397 -29.65 14.47 3.64
N SER A 398 -30.87 14.57 3.12
CA SER A 398 -31.12 14.83 1.71
C SER A 398 -31.53 16.28 1.48
N TYR A 399 -30.94 16.90 0.46
CA TYR A 399 -31.20 18.25 0.02
C TYR A 399 -31.74 18.24 -1.41
N GLU A 400 -32.80 18.99 -1.69
CA GLU A 400 -33.38 19.10 -3.03
C GLU A 400 -33.17 20.50 -3.61
N PHE A 401 -32.96 20.58 -4.92
CA PHE A 401 -32.67 21.83 -5.62
C PHE A 401 -33.65 22.04 -6.78
N ALA A 402 -34.29 23.22 -6.84
CA ALA A 402 -35.21 23.55 -7.93
C ALA A 402 -34.48 23.78 -9.26
N THR A 403 -33.42 24.57 -9.21
CA THR A 403 -32.58 24.91 -10.36
C THR A 403 -31.12 24.76 -9.97
N MET A 404 -30.27 24.44 -10.95
CA MET A 404 -28.83 24.25 -10.76
C MET A 404 -28.09 24.86 -11.95
N PRO A 405 -26.98 25.58 -11.73
CA PRO A 405 -26.11 26.00 -12.82
C PRO A 405 -25.52 24.78 -13.54
N THR A 406 -25.00 25.01 -14.74
CA THR A 406 -24.35 23.96 -15.54
C THR A 406 -22.86 24.23 -15.68
N ARG A 407 -22.08 23.16 -15.73
CA ARG A 407 -20.65 23.16 -16.02
C ARG A 407 -20.38 22.11 -17.08
N ALA A 408 -19.85 22.51 -18.23
CA ALA A 408 -19.72 21.63 -19.41
C ALA A 408 -21.02 20.85 -19.71
N GLY A 409 -22.17 21.53 -19.65
CA GLY A 409 -23.49 20.92 -19.88
C GLY A 409 -24.09 20.12 -18.71
N VAL A 410 -23.32 19.86 -17.65
CA VAL A 410 -23.77 19.05 -16.50
C VAL A 410 -24.24 19.95 -15.36
N ARG A 411 -25.44 19.71 -14.84
CA ARG A 411 -26.00 20.44 -13.70
C ARG A 411 -25.24 20.11 -12.42
N TYR A 412 -24.98 21.11 -11.59
CA TYR A 412 -24.25 20.92 -10.33
C TYR A 412 -24.72 21.88 -9.23
N VAL A 413 -24.35 21.54 -8.00
CA VAL A 413 -24.44 22.42 -6.83
C VAL A 413 -23.04 22.64 -6.27
N HIS A 414 -22.70 23.89 -5.94
CA HIS A 414 -21.53 24.20 -5.14
C HIS A 414 -21.80 23.77 -3.69
N VAL A 415 -20.93 22.92 -3.15
CA VAL A 415 -20.98 22.42 -1.79
C VAL A 415 -19.84 23.04 -0.99
N LEU A 416 -20.19 23.65 0.13
CA LEU A 416 -19.28 24.07 1.19
C LEU A 416 -19.65 23.31 2.46
N ALA A 417 -18.68 22.66 3.08
CA ALA A 417 -18.91 21.86 4.29
C ALA A 417 -17.84 22.10 5.34
N ASP A 418 -18.24 22.38 6.57
CA ASP A 418 -17.34 22.32 7.73
C ASP A 418 -17.56 20.98 8.44
N VAL A 419 -16.62 20.05 8.23
CA VAL A 419 -16.65 18.67 8.73
C VAL A 419 -15.73 18.53 9.93
N THR A 420 -16.28 18.08 11.06
CA THR A 420 -15.47 17.80 12.25
C THR A 420 -15.12 16.32 12.30
N CYS A 421 -13.83 16.00 12.34
CA CYS A 421 -13.32 14.65 12.41
C CYS A 421 -12.69 14.39 13.79
N GLU A 422 -13.41 13.64 14.62
CA GLU A 422 -12.99 13.23 15.94
C GLU A 422 -11.91 12.15 15.82
N ARG A 423 -10.95 12.17 16.75
CA ARG A 423 -9.79 11.27 16.76
C ARG A 423 -10.19 9.80 16.78
N LEU A 424 -11.28 9.47 17.48
CA LEU A 424 -11.84 8.13 17.55
C LEU A 424 -13.08 8.07 16.66
N ALA A 425 -13.04 7.21 15.64
CA ALA A 425 -14.12 7.02 14.69
C ALA A 425 -15.28 6.17 15.24
N VAL A 426 -15.88 6.60 16.35
CA VAL A 426 -16.97 5.88 17.03
C VAL A 426 -18.20 6.77 17.15
N THR A 427 -19.32 6.34 16.59
CA THR A 427 -20.61 7.05 16.66
C THR A 427 -21.66 6.09 17.21
N LYS A 428 -22.29 6.41 18.36
CA LYS A 428 -23.39 5.60 18.88
C LYS A 428 -24.55 5.57 17.87
N THR A 429 -25.25 4.46 17.80
CA THR A 429 -26.42 4.32 16.92
C THR A 429 -27.49 3.49 17.61
N ASP A 430 -28.72 3.99 17.57
CA ASP A 430 -29.93 3.27 18.01
C ASP A 430 -30.67 2.65 16.80
N ARG A 431 -29.97 2.52 15.66
CA ARG A 431 -30.54 2.02 14.40
C ARG A 431 -31.24 0.67 14.59
N ILE A 432 -32.52 0.66 14.27
CA ILE A 432 -33.38 -0.53 14.29
C ILE A 432 -32.78 -1.61 13.38
N HIS A 433 -32.76 -2.84 13.89
CA HIS A 433 -32.28 -4.01 13.17
C HIS A 433 -33.35 -4.52 12.19
N ASP A 434 -33.55 -3.80 11.09
CA ASP A 434 -34.52 -4.14 10.03
C ASP A 434 -33.97 -5.15 8.99
N GLY A 435 -32.71 -5.59 9.14
CA GLY A 435 -32.03 -6.51 8.23
C GLY A 435 -31.41 -5.87 6.98
N SER A 436 -31.70 -4.60 6.69
CA SER A 436 -31.20 -3.91 5.49
C SER A 436 -29.67 -3.88 5.42
N LEU A 437 -29.03 -3.63 6.57
CA LEU A 437 -27.57 -3.60 6.74
C LEU A 437 -26.89 -4.98 6.70
N LEU A 438 -27.65 -6.06 6.52
CA LEU A 438 -27.16 -7.43 6.32
C LEU A 438 -27.54 -7.98 4.94
N ALA A 439 -28.45 -7.31 4.22
CA ALA A 439 -29.01 -7.82 2.99
C ALA A 439 -27.99 -7.85 1.84
N ALA A 440 -28.17 -8.83 0.96
CA ALA A 440 -27.46 -8.91 -0.31
C ALA A 440 -27.98 -7.86 -1.30
N ASN A 441 -27.09 -7.40 -2.18
CA ASN A 441 -27.43 -6.60 -3.35
C ASN A 441 -26.37 -6.82 -4.45
N PRO A 442 -26.50 -6.23 -5.65
CA PRO A 442 -25.53 -6.44 -6.73
C PRO A 442 -24.08 -6.03 -6.41
N PHE A 443 -23.86 -5.07 -5.51
CA PHE A 443 -22.52 -4.64 -5.08
C PHE A 443 -21.95 -5.57 -4.01
N TRP A 444 -22.81 -6.04 -3.10
CA TRP A 444 -22.47 -6.92 -1.99
C TRP A 444 -23.28 -8.21 -2.06
N PRO A 445 -22.80 -9.20 -2.84
CA PRO A 445 -23.51 -10.46 -3.07
C PRO A 445 -23.35 -11.40 -1.86
N VAL A 446 -23.95 -11.03 -0.74
CA VAL A 446 -23.87 -11.74 0.56
C VAL A 446 -24.31 -13.21 0.46
N ASP A 447 -25.27 -13.50 -0.42
CA ASP A 447 -25.82 -14.84 -0.62
C ASP A 447 -24.99 -15.72 -1.58
N ASP A 448 -23.93 -15.19 -2.20
CA ASP A 448 -23.04 -15.99 -3.03
C ASP A 448 -22.23 -16.96 -2.15
N LEU A 449 -22.27 -18.26 -2.49
CA LEU A 449 -21.62 -19.32 -1.73
C LEU A 449 -20.11 -19.11 -1.55
N ARG A 450 -19.44 -18.42 -2.48
CA ARG A 450 -18.01 -18.09 -2.35
C ARG A 450 -17.79 -17.07 -1.23
N ILE A 451 -18.64 -16.07 -1.13
CA ILE A 451 -18.61 -15.07 -0.06
C ILE A 451 -18.91 -15.72 1.28
N GLN A 452 -19.98 -16.51 1.37
CA GLN A 452 -20.38 -17.18 2.61
C GLN A 452 -19.29 -18.14 3.11
N LYS A 453 -18.72 -18.97 2.23
CA LYS A 453 -17.64 -19.89 2.60
C LYS A 453 -16.39 -19.15 3.06
N LEU A 454 -15.99 -18.09 2.35
CA LEU A 454 -14.83 -17.30 2.73
C LEU A 454 -15.04 -16.60 4.08
N ALA A 455 -16.21 -15.99 4.29
CA ALA A 455 -16.58 -15.36 5.55
C ALA A 455 -16.54 -16.37 6.73
N GLN A 456 -17.12 -17.55 6.55
CA GLN A 456 -17.07 -18.64 7.54
C GLN A 456 -15.64 -19.10 7.82
N GLN A 457 -14.80 -19.23 6.79
CA GLN A 457 -13.40 -19.63 6.94
C GLN A 457 -12.59 -18.59 7.72
N ILE A 458 -12.72 -17.31 7.37
CA ILE A 458 -12.01 -16.21 8.01
C ILE A 458 -12.43 -16.06 9.47
N THR A 459 -13.72 -16.18 9.75
CA THR A 459 -14.29 -15.97 11.08
C THR A 459 -14.36 -17.23 11.93
N ALA A 460 -13.80 -18.35 11.46
CA ALA A 460 -13.78 -19.61 12.19
C ALA A 460 -13.11 -19.45 13.57
N GLY A 461 -13.86 -19.77 14.63
CA GLY A 461 -13.39 -19.64 16.02
C GLY A 461 -13.44 -18.22 16.60
N ALA A 462 -13.82 -17.20 15.81
CA ALA A 462 -14.02 -15.85 16.32
C ALA A 462 -15.37 -15.73 17.06
N SER A 463 -15.34 -15.26 18.30
CA SER A 463 -16.53 -15.07 19.14
C SER A 463 -16.88 -13.58 19.24
N GLY A 464 -18.13 -13.22 18.92
CA GLY A 464 -18.61 -11.83 18.94
C GLY A 464 -18.28 -11.01 17.68
N GLU A 465 -18.88 -9.83 17.56
CA GLU A 465 -18.75 -8.94 16.39
C GLU A 465 -17.30 -8.43 16.24
N GLN A 466 -16.69 -7.97 17.32
CA GLN A 466 -15.33 -7.42 17.32
C GLN A 466 -14.30 -8.43 16.79
N ALA A 467 -14.28 -9.66 17.34
CA ALA A 467 -13.31 -10.67 16.93
C ALA A 467 -13.48 -11.07 15.44
N LYS A 468 -14.72 -11.10 14.95
CA LYS A 468 -15.00 -11.37 13.53
C LYS A 468 -14.50 -10.24 12.63
N VAL A 469 -14.77 -8.98 13.00
CA VAL A 469 -14.27 -7.82 12.25
C VAL A 469 -12.74 -7.80 12.22
N ASP A 470 -12.09 -8.08 13.35
CA ASP A 470 -10.64 -8.12 13.44
C ASP A 470 -10.05 -9.22 12.54
N ALA A 471 -10.68 -10.39 12.49
CA ALA A 471 -10.27 -11.48 11.60
C ALA A 471 -10.42 -11.10 10.11
N ILE A 472 -11.51 -10.43 9.75
CA ILE A 472 -11.73 -9.94 8.38
C ILE A 472 -10.72 -8.84 8.02
N MET A 473 -10.47 -7.86 8.90
CA MET A 473 -9.45 -6.83 8.70
C MET A 473 -8.04 -7.44 8.55
N ALA A 474 -7.72 -8.43 9.38
CA ALA A 474 -6.45 -9.15 9.29
C ALA A 474 -6.31 -9.92 7.98
N TRP A 475 -7.40 -10.40 7.38
CA TRP A 475 -7.38 -11.04 6.07
C TRP A 475 -6.93 -10.07 4.97
N PHE A 476 -7.36 -8.80 4.99
CA PHE A 476 -6.90 -7.78 4.05
C PHE A 476 -5.46 -7.29 4.29
N ALA A 477 -4.93 -7.50 5.49
CA ALA A 477 -3.66 -6.91 5.93
C ALA A 477 -2.48 -7.20 4.99
N ASN A 478 -1.64 -6.18 4.79
CA ASN A 478 -0.43 -6.22 3.96
C ASN A 478 -0.66 -6.64 2.50
N SER A 479 -1.87 -6.45 1.99
CA SER A 479 -2.25 -6.83 0.63
C SER A 479 -1.99 -8.31 0.31
N GLN A 480 -2.04 -9.18 1.32
CA GLN A 480 -1.65 -10.59 1.18
C GLN A 480 -2.66 -11.41 0.37
N ASN A 481 -3.94 -11.05 0.45
CA ASN A 481 -5.03 -11.76 -0.23
C ASN A 481 -5.62 -10.97 -1.40
N ILE A 482 -5.60 -9.65 -1.31
CA ILE A 482 -5.98 -8.72 -2.37
C ILE A 482 -4.84 -7.71 -2.49
N ARG A 483 -4.34 -7.50 -3.71
CA ARG A 483 -3.31 -6.52 -4.02
C ARG A 483 -3.92 -5.18 -4.39
N PHE A 484 -3.37 -4.09 -3.86
CA PHE A 484 -3.76 -2.74 -4.27
C PHE A 484 -3.14 -2.45 -5.65
N ASP A 485 -3.90 -2.70 -6.71
CA ASP A 485 -3.46 -2.55 -8.10
C ASP A 485 -4.65 -2.51 -9.07
N GLY A 486 -4.36 -2.25 -10.34
CA GLY A 486 -5.33 -2.13 -11.42
C GLY A 486 -5.54 -0.67 -11.80
N LYS A 487 -6.56 -0.41 -12.61
CA LYS A 487 -6.89 0.95 -13.05
C LYS A 487 -7.31 1.82 -11.85
N THR A 488 -6.68 2.97 -11.66
CA THR A 488 -7.02 3.89 -10.56
C THR A 488 -8.50 4.28 -10.56
N GLY A 489 -9.13 4.14 -9.38
CA GLY A 489 -10.57 4.34 -9.15
C GLY A 489 -11.48 3.47 -10.00
N SER A 490 -11.05 2.24 -10.24
CA SER A 490 -11.93 1.15 -10.63
C SER A 490 -12.79 0.69 -9.46
N ARG A 491 -13.89 0.03 -9.80
CA ARG A 491 -14.78 -0.72 -8.91
C ARG A 491 -15.26 -1.95 -9.69
N PHE A 492 -14.40 -2.96 -9.76
CA PHE A 492 -14.61 -4.19 -10.56
C PHE A 492 -15.73 -5.07 -10.01
N GLY A 493 -16.06 -4.90 -8.73
CA GLY A 493 -17.10 -5.64 -8.04
C GLY A 493 -16.56 -6.84 -7.25
N THR A 494 -17.25 -7.15 -6.16
CA THR A 494 -16.80 -8.09 -5.12
C THR A 494 -16.32 -9.44 -5.65
N LEU A 495 -17.07 -10.07 -6.56
CA LEU A 495 -16.75 -11.41 -7.07
C LEU A 495 -15.55 -11.39 -8.02
N ALA A 496 -15.46 -10.37 -8.88
CA ALA A 496 -14.33 -10.20 -9.80
C ALA A 496 -13.03 -9.97 -9.01
N VAL A 497 -13.09 -9.13 -7.97
CA VAL A 497 -11.95 -8.84 -7.08
C VAL A 497 -11.47 -10.10 -6.36
N LEU A 498 -12.41 -10.95 -5.90
CA LEU A 498 -12.06 -12.24 -5.30
C LEU A 498 -11.41 -13.21 -6.28
N GLU A 499 -11.75 -13.17 -7.55
CA GLU A 499 -11.15 -14.02 -8.58
C GLU A 499 -9.77 -13.50 -8.98
N GLN A 500 -9.67 -12.22 -9.34
CA GLN A 500 -8.46 -11.60 -9.88
C GLN A 500 -7.42 -11.24 -8.80
N LYS A 501 -7.82 -11.18 -7.52
CA LYS A 501 -6.97 -10.87 -6.35
C LYS A 501 -6.32 -9.48 -6.37
N PHE A 502 -6.91 -8.51 -7.06
CA PHE A 502 -6.50 -7.11 -6.99
C PHE A 502 -7.68 -6.14 -7.15
N GLY A 503 -7.51 -4.91 -6.67
CA GLY A 503 -8.49 -3.83 -6.78
C GLY A 503 -8.02 -2.55 -6.07
N HIS A 504 -8.88 -1.55 -6.00
CA HIS A 504 -8.64 -0.26 -5.31
C HIS A 504 -9.61 -0.04 -4.14
N CYS A 505 -9.59 1.13 -3.50
CA CYS A 505 -10.35 1.40 -2.26
C CYS A 505 -11.84 1.02 -2.32
N TRP A 506 -12.51 1.23 -3.45
CA TRP A 506 -13.89 0.76 -3.69
C TRP A 506 -14.03 -0.75 -3.56
N ASP A 507 -13.18 -1.50 -4.25
CA ASP A 507 -13.18 -2.96 -4.27
C ASP A 507 -12.88 -3.55 -2.89
N TYR A 508 -11.93 -2.94 -2.16
CA TYR A 508 -11.61 -3.34 -0.79
C TYR A 508 -12.80 -3.09 0.14
N SER A 509 -13.43 -1.91 0.06
CA SER A 509 -14.62 -1.58 0.83
C SER A 509 -15.78 -2.53 0.51
N ASP A 510 -16.06 -2.79 -0.77
CA ASP A 510 -17.16 -3.66 -1.18
C ASP A 510 -16.98 -5.10 -0.69
N LEU A 511 -15.78 -5.66 -0.86
CA LEU A 511 -15.49 -7.01 -0.40
C LEU A 511 -15.54 -7.10 1.13
N PHE A 512 -15.03 -6.08 1.83
CA PHE A 512 -15.10 -6.03 3.28
C PHE A 512 -16.54 -5.97 3.79
N VAL A 513 -17.38 -5.08 3.23
CA VAL A 513 -18.80 -4.99 3.55
C VAL A 513 -19.50 -6.33 3.30
N SER A 514 -19.24 -6.97 2.15
CA SER A 514 -19.79 -8.28 1.80
C SER A 514 -19.45 -9.37 2.81
N LEU A 515 -18.17 -9.46 3.23
CA LEU A 515 -17.70 -10.44 4.22
C LEU A 515 -18.26 -10.17 5.61
N CYS A 516 -18.37 -8.89 6.01
CA CYS A 516 -19.00 -8.49 7.27
C CYS A 516 -20.48 -8.90 7.30
N ARG A 517 -21.26 -8.55 6.27
CA ARG A 517 -22.68 -8.90 6.18
C ARG A 517 -22.89 -10.41 6.20
N ALA A 518 -22.10 -11.16 5.43
CA ALA A 518 -22.12 -12.63 5.42
C ALA A 518 -21.74 -13.26 6.78
N SER A 519 -21.05 -12.51 7.64
CA SER A 519 -20.68 -12.93 9.00
C SER A 519 -21.69 -12.48 10.07
N GLY A 520 -22.80 -11.86 9.66
CA GLY A 520 -23.84 -11.32 10.54
C GLY A 520 -23.48 -9.95 11.15
N ILE A 521 -22.48 -9.25 10.61
CA ILE A 521 -22.06 -7.93 11.08
C ILE A 521 -22.73 -6.87 10.20
N ARG A 522 -23.53 -5.99 10.82
CA ARG A 522 -24.16 -4.86 10.13
C ARG A 522 -23.08 -3.92 9.63
N SER A 523 -23.12 -3.61 8.33
CA SER A 523 -22.09 -2.79 7.70
C SER A 523 -22.59 -2.01 6.51
N ARG A 524 -21.87 -0.93 6.20
CA ARG A 524 -22.12 -0.06 5.05
C ARG A 524 -20.83 0.58 4.55
N GLN A 525 -20.89 1.16 3.36
CA GLN A 525 -19.76 1.85 2.76
C GLN A 525 -19.79 3.34 3.14
N VAL A 526 -18.59 3.93 3.27
CA VAL A 526 -18.41 5.37 3.48
C VAL A 526 -17.48 5.90 2.40
N VAL A 527 -17.81 7.08 1.88
CA VAL A 527 -17.06 7.74 0.82
C VAL A 527 -16.81 9.18 1.17
N GLY A 528 -15.60 9.64 0.88
CA GLY A 528 -15.15 10.98 1.23
C GLY A 528 -13.70 11.18 0.82
N TRP A 529 -12.94 11.83 1.70
CA TRP A 529 -11.55 12.19 1.44
C TRP A 529 -10.62 11.70 2.52
N LEU A 530 -9.41 11.35 2.10
CA LEU A 530 -8.29 11.13 3.00
C LEU A 530 -7.39 12.37 2.92
N TYR A 531 -7.27 13.11 4.02
CA TYR A 531 -6.55 14.38 4.03
C TYR A 531 -5.09 14.22 3.57
N GLY A 532 -4.63 15.12 2.70
CA GLY A 532 -3.32 15.04 2.05
C GLY A 532 -3.21 13.97 0.95
N SER A 533 -4.33 13.39 0.50
CA SER A 533 -4.41 12.37 -0.55
C SER A 533 -5.60 12.62 -1.49
N SER A 534 -6.13 11.57 -2.12
CA SER A 534 -7.28 11.62 -3.03
C SER A 534 -8.60 11.26 -2.34
N GLY A 535 -9.70 11.29 -3.11
CA GLY A 535 -10.96 10.68 -2.72
C GLY A 535 -10.76 9.21 -2.34
N HIS A 536 -11.53 8.76 -1.36
CA HIS A 536 -11.35 7.44 -0.75
C HIS A 536 -12.69 6.80 -0.38
N ALA A 537 -12.73 5.47 -0.42
CA ALA A 537 -13.86 4.64 -0.02
C ALA A 537 -13.41 3.63 1.03
N TRP A 538 -14.18 3.50 2.10
CA TRP A 538 -13.93 2.58 3.23
C TRP A 538 -15.26 2.08 3.78
N ALA A 539 -15.31 1.58 5.01
CA ALA A 539 -16.52 0.98 5.57
C ALA A 539 -16.82 1.41 7.01
N GLU A 540 -18.09 1.30 7.38
CA GLU A 540 -18.63 1.40 8.73
C GLU A 540 -19.19 0.04 9.14
N VAL A 541 -18.89 -0.42 10.36
CA VAL A 541 -19.47 -1.61 10.98
C VAL A 541 -20.12 -1.26 12.31
N VAL A 542 -21.20 -1.95 12.68
CA VAL A 542 -21.77 -1.79 14.02
C VAL A 542 -21.13 -2.80 14.97
N ILE A 543 -20.55 -2.31 16.06
CA ILE A 543 -20.02 -3.11 17.18
C ILE A 543 -20.47 -2.45 18.47
N ASP A 544 -21.13 -3.19 19.36
CA ASP A 544 -21.66 -2.69 20.64
C ASP A 544 -22.60 -1.47 20.47
N ASN A 545 -23.48 -1.50 19.46
CA ASN A 545 -24.39 -0.40 19.10
C ASN A 545 -23.68 0.93 18.80
N ALA A 546 -22.47 0.86 18.26
CA ALA A 546 -21.77 2.01 17.72
C ALA A 546 -21.19 1.70 16.34
N TRP A 547 -21.35 2.64 15.42
CA TRP A 547 -20.62 2.66 14.16
C TRP A 547 -19.14 2.83 14.44
N ARG A 548 -18.33 1.95 13.86
CA ARG A 548 -16.88 2.05 13.84
C ARG A 548 -16.41 2.08 12.40
N GLN A 549 -15.61 3.08 12.06
CA GLN A 549 -15.08 3.21 10.71
C GLN A 549 -13.77 2.44 10.53
N MET A 550 -13.73 1.58 9.52
CA MET A 550 -12.65 0.66 9.20
C MET A 550 -12.21 0.89 7.76
N ASP A 551 -10.89 0.94 7.54
CA ASP A 551 -10.32 1.02 6.20
C ASP A 551 -9.65 -0.31 5.82
N PRO A 552 -10.33 -1.19 5.06
CA PRO A 552 -9.74 -2.46 4.62
C PRO A 552 -8.56 -2.27 3.66
N THR A 553 -8.43 -1.10 3.01
CA THR A 553 -7.31 -0.79 2.12
C THR A 553 -6.00 -0.71 2.88
N THR A 554 -6.03 -0.08 4.06
CA THR A 554 -4.87 0.09 4.93
C THR A 554 -4.79 -1.01 6.01
N GLY A 555 -5.90 -1.69 6.28
CA GLY A 555 -6.03 -2.69 7.34
C GLY A 555 -6.07 -2.08 8.74
N THR A 556 -6.59 -0.85 8.87
CA THR A 556 -6.58 -0.09 10.12
C THR A 556 -7.92 0.60 10.39
N LEU A 557 -8.11 1.08 11.62
CA LEU A 557 -9.19 2.01 11.96
C LEU A 557 -9.00 3.34 11.21
N CYS A 558 -10.12 4.00 10.89
CA CYS A 558 -10.09 5.38 10.42
C CYS A 558 -9.80 6.33 11.58
N GLY A 559 -9.00 7.35 11.32
CA GLY A 559 -8.69 8.41 12.28
C GLY A 559 -9.06 9.78 11.73
N SER A 560 -8.75 10.84 12.46
CA SER A 560 -9.20 12.21 12.16
C SER A 560 -8.76 12.76 10.79
N ASP A 561 -7.91 12.07 10.04
CA ASP A 561 -7.55 12.36 8.65
C ASP A 561 -8.54 11.81 7.61
N TYR A 562 -9.56 11.06 8.02
CA TYR A 562 -10.66 10.60 7.19
C TYR A 562 -11.83 11.57 7.30
N ILE A 563 -12.23 12.16 6.16
CA ILE A 563 -13.28 13.18 6.06
C ILE A 563 -14.48 12.53 5.34
N PRO A 564 -15.45 11.95 6.08
CA PRO A 564 -16.61 11.31 5.48
C PRO A 564 -17.58 12.34 4.90
N LEU A 565 -18.11 12.06 3.71
CA LEU A 565 -19.12 12.91 3.06
C LEU A 565 -20.43 12.16 2.80
N VAL A 566 -20.34 10.85 2.51
CA VAL A 566 -21.48 10.01 2.13
C VAL A 566 -21.40 8.68 2.84
N ILE A 567 -22.56 8.18 3.24
CA ILE A 567 -22.79 6.78 3.59
C ILE A 567 -23.60 6.11 2.48
N SER A 568 -23.28 4.86 2.15
CA SER A 568 -23.98 4.06 1.15
C SER A 568 -24.33 2.69 1.71
N GLU A 569 -25.61 2.35 1.68
CA GLU A 569 -26.17 1.10 2.24
C GLU A 569 -26.65 0.12 1.17
N ASP A 570 -26.58 0.52 -0.09
CA ASP A 570 -26.93 -0.25 -1.28
C ASP A 570 -25.81 -0.27 -2.34
N GLY A 571 -24.69 0.42 -2.08
CA GLY A 571 -23.56 0.54 -3.00
C GLY A 571 -23.66 1.71 -3.98
N THR A 572 -24.76 2.47 -3.98
CA THR A 572 -24.92 3.65 -4.83
C THR A 572 -24.28 4.89 -4.22
N ILE A 573 -23.89 5.86 -5.06
CA ILE A 573 -23.25 7.12 -4.64
C ILE A 573 -24.06 8.30 -5.17
N PRO A 574 -24.52 9.22 -4.32
CA PRO A 574 -25.57 10.16 -4.69
C PRO A 574 -25.06 11.34 -5.53
N PHE A 575 -23.78 11.36 -5.94
CA PHE A 575 -23.22 12.41 -6.80
C PHE A 575 -21.90 12.01 -7.45
N VAL A 576 -21.46 12.82 -8.41
CA VAL A 576 -20.09 12.84 -8.95
C VAL A 576 -19.50 14.25 -8.87
N TYR A 577 -18.21 14.36 -8.61
CA TYR A 577 -17.52 15.66 -8.58
C TYR A 577 -17.37 16.20 -10.01
N VAL A 578 -17.61 17.49 -10.18
CA VAL A 578 -17.40 18.21 -11.45
C VAL A 578 -16.42 19.39 -11.33
N SER A 579 -15.68 19.44 -10.22
CA SER A 579 -14.58 20.36 -9.99
C SER A 579 -13.50 19.69 -9.15
N ALA A 580 -12.29 20.25 -9.14
CA ALA A 580 -11.32 19.93 -8.10
C ALA A 580 -11.91 20.20 -6.69
N VAL A 581 -11.52 19.37 -5.71
CA VAL A 581 -11.92 19.51 -4.31
C VAL A 581 -10.84 20.29 -3.55
N LYS A 582 -11.26 21.27 -2.76
CA LYS A 582 -10.38 22.03 -1.87
C LYS A 582 -10.68 21.66 -0.43
N ILE A 583 -9.64 21.36 0.33
CA ILE A 583 -9.73 20.99 1.74
C ILE A 583 -8.73 21.81 2.53
N GLU A 584 -9.21 22.55 3.52
CA GLU A 584 -8.38 23.31 4.45
C GLU A 584 -8.66 22.88 5.89
N VAL A 585 -7.63 22.91 6.74
CA VAL A 585 -7.77 22.70 8.18
C VAL A 585 -8.21 24.02 8.81
N LEU A 586 -9.30 24.00 9.57
CA LEU A 586 -9.78 25.13 10.34
C LEU A 586 -9.10 25.17 11.72
N PRO A 587 -8.89 26.38 12.28
CA PRO A 587 -8.31 26.55 13.61
C PRO A 587 -9.18 26.03 14.75
#